data_AF-A0A1L3NGP4-F1
#
_entry.id   AF-A0A1L3NGP4-F1
#
_cell.length_a   1.000
_cell.length_b   1.000
_cell.length_c   1.000
_cell.angle_alpha   90.00
_cell.angle_beta   90.00
_cell.angle_gamma   90.00
#
_symmetry.space_group_name_H-M   'P 1'
#
loop_
_entity.id
_entity.type
_entity.pdbx_description
1 polymer ?
#
loop_
_entity_poly.entity_id
_entity_poly.type
_entity_poly.pdbx_seq_one_letter_code
_entity_poly.pdbx_strand_id
1 'polypeptide(L)' 'MVASNAFIITEMEKHAQENGIKEGEKKKAIEMARAMLKDNASIEKIKKYTKLSDEEIEKIK' A
#
# COMPACT_ATOMS: atom_id res chain seq x y z
N MET A 1 -19.94 -7.07 -32.56
CA MET A 1 -20.10 -7.00 -31.09
C MET A 1 -19.04 -7.85 -30.36
N VAL A 2 -17.76 -7.80 -30.79
CA VAL A 2 -16.67 -8.63 -30.23
C VAL A 2 -15.53 -7.76 -29.66
N ALA A 3 -15.28 -6.59 -30.25
CA ALA A 3 -14.27 -5.64 -29.78
C ALA A 3 -14.55 -5.08 -28.37
N SER A 4 -15.82 -4.96 -27.97
CA SER A 4 -16.21 -4.39 -26.67
C SER A 4 -15.79 -5.27 -25.48
N ASN A 5 -15.83 -6.60 -25.62
CA ASN A 5 -15.47 -7.50 -24.53
C ASN A 5 -13.95 -7.54 -24.30
N ALA A 6 -13.15 -7.51 -25.37
CA ALA A 6 -11.69 -7.47 -25.26
C ALA A 6 -11.22 -6.15 -24.59
N PHE A 7 -11.86 -5.03 -24.93
CA PHE A 7 -11.58 -3.75 -24.30
C PHE A 7 -11.90 -3.77 -22.79
N ILE A 8 -13.08 -4.27 -22.42
CA ILE A 8 -13.50 -4.36 -21.01
C ILE A 8 -12.54 -5.25 -20.20
N ILE A 9 -12.14 -6.41 -20.74
CA ILE A 9 -11.22 -7.32 -20.04
C ILE A 9 -9.86 -6.64 -19.81
N THR A 10 -9.34 -5.94 -20.83
CA THR A 10 -8.05 -5.24 -20.72
C THR A 10 -8.09 -4.17 -19.62
N GLU A 11 -9.15 -3.37 -19.57
CA GLU A 11 -9.31 -2.34 -18.52
C GLU A 11 -9.49 -2.96 -17.12
N MET A 12 -10.20 -4.09 -17.02
CA MET A 12 -10.35 -4.82 -15.76
C MET A 12 -9.01 -5.38 -15.26
N GLU A 13 -8.20 -5.96 -16.14
CA GLU A 13 -6.86 -6.47 -15.79
C GLU A 13 -5.94 -5.34 -15.33
N LYS A 14 -5.94 -4.21 -16.03
CA LYS A 14 -5.18 -3.03 -15.63
C LYS A 14 -5.60 -2.51 -14.25
N HIS A 15 -6.90 -2.38 -14.01
CA HIS A 15 -7.41 -1.95 -12.72
C HIS A 15 -7.07 -2.94 -11.59
N ALA A 16 -7.15 -4.25 -11.87
CA ALA A 16 -6.74 -5.28 -10.91
C ALA A 16 -5.24 -5.20 -10.59
N GLN A 17 -4.39 -4.99 -11.60
CA GLN A 17 -2.95 -4.82 -11.41
C GLN A 17 -2.63 -3.57 -10.60
N GLU A 18 -3.25 -2.43 -10.92
CA GLU A 18 -3.07 -1.18 -10.19
C GLU A 18 -3.49 -1.32 -8.71
N ASN A 19 -4.60 -2.01 -8.43
CA ASN A 19 -5.02 -2.29 -7.07
C ASN A 19 -4.07 -3.22 -6.33
N GLY A 20 -3.57 -4.27 -7.00
CA GLY A 20 -2.57 -5.16 -6.43
C GLY A 20 -1.28 -4.44 -6.06
N ILE A 21 -0.82 -3.50 -6.91
CA ILE A 21 0.35 -2.65 -6.63
C ILE A 21 0.09 -1.77 -5.41
N LYS A 22 -1.05 -1.05 -5.37
CA LYS A 22 -1.42 -0.19 -4.24
C LYS A 22 -1.51 -0.97 -2.92
N GLU A 23 -2.11 -2.15 -2.94
CA GLU A 23 -2.22 -3.00 -1.75
C GLU A 23 -0.85 -3.50 -1.29
N GLY A 24 0.02 -3.89 -2.23
CA GLY A 24 1.40 -4.30 -1.95
C GLY A 24 2.24 -3.17 -1.34
N GLU A 25 2.18 -1.97 -1.91
CA GLU A 25 2.86 -0.78 -1.38
C GLU A 25 2.39 -0.45 0.05
N LYS A 26 1.08 -0.51 0.28
CA LYS A 26 0.51 -0.28 1.62
C LYS A 26 0.97 -1.34 2.63
N LYS A 27 0.96 -2.63 2.25
CA LYS A 27 1.45 -3.72 3.11
C LYS A 27 2.93 -3.53 3.45
N LYS A 28 3.76 -3.19 2.46
CA LYS A 28 5.19 -2.92 2.66
C LYS A 28 5.42 -1.75 3.62
N ALA A 29 4.66 -0.66 3.49
CA ALA A 29 4.75 0.47 4.41
C ALA A 29 4.41 0.09 5.86
N ILE A 30 3.37 -0.74 6.05
CA ILE A 30 2.96 -1.25 7.37
C ILE A 30 4.03 -2.19 7.96
N GLU A 31 4.57 -3.12 7.17
CA GLU A 31 5.63 -4.03 7.61
C GLU A 31 6.91 -3.28 8.00
N MET A 32 7.29 -2.28 7.20
CA MET A 32 8.41 -1.40 7.52
C MET A 32 8.17 -0.64 8.82
N ALA A 33 6.98 -0.06 9.02
CA ALA A 33 6.64 0.62 10.27
C ALA A 33 6.71 -0.32 11.48
N ARG A 34 6.23 -1.57 11.36
CA ARG A 34 6.35 -2.60 12.41
C ARG A 34 7.80 -2.89 12.77
N ALA A 35 8.66 -3.06 11.78
CA ALA A 35 10.09 -3.29 12.02
C ALA A 35 10.73 -2.07 12.71
N MET A 36 10.45 -0.86 12.23
CA MET A 36 10.96 0.37 12.81
C MET A 36 10.50 0.59 14.25
N LEU A 37 9.25 0.24 14.60
CA LEU A 37 8.76 0.29 15.98
C LEU A 37 9.51 -0.69 16.89
N LYS A 38 9.79 -1.91 16.40
CA LYS A 38 10.61 -2.90 17.14
C LYS A 38 12.03 -2.40 17.37
N ASP A 39 12.56 -1.62 16.44
CA ASP A 39 13.88 -0.99 16.55
C ASP A 39 13.85 0.32 17.37
N ASN A 40 12.76 0.62 18.06
CA ASN A 40 12.54 1.85 18.86
C ASN A 40 12.73 3.15 18.05
N ALA A 41 12.41 3.14 16.75
CA ALA A 41 12.41 4.36 15.95
C ALA A 41 11.31 5.32 16.42
N SER A 42 11.57 6.62 16.33
CA SER A 42 10.56 7.65 16.63
C SER A 42 9.42 7.64 15.61
N ILE A 43 8.21 7.98 16.07
CA ILE A 43 7.03 8.11 15.21
C ILE A 43 7.30 9.06 14.03
N GLU A 44 8.00 10.17 14.25
CA GLU A 44 8.38 11.12 13.20
C GLU A 44 9.26 10.47 12.11
N LYS A 45 10.23 9.64 12.49
CA LYS A 45 11.04 8.87 11.53
C LYS A 45 10.16 7.88 10.77
N ILE A 46 9.29 7.16 11.46
CA ILE A 46 8.41 6.17 10.82
C ILE A 46 7.56 6.85 9.76
N LYS A 47 6.85 7.94 10.09
CA LYS A 47 6.07 8.74 9.12
C LYS A 47 6.89 9.17 7.92
N LYS A 48 8.11 9.68 8.15
CA LYS A 48 8.97 10.20 7.09
C LYS A 48 9.27 9.16 6.02
N TYR A 49 9.54 7.92 6.44
CA TYR A 49 9.98 6.84 5.55
C TYR A 49 8.85 5.95 5.04
N THR A 50 7.82 5.68 5.85
CA THR A 50 6.69 4.82 5.45
C THR A 50 5.54 5.60 4.82
N LYS A 51 5.53 6.93 4.98
CA LYS A 51 4.46 7.83 4.54
C LYS A 51 3.09 7.56 5.18
N LEU A 52 3.06 6.76 6.24
CA LEU A 52 1.86 6.51 7.02
C LEU A 52 1.49 7.73 7.88
N SER A 53 0.20 7.88 8.13
CA SER A 53 -0.30 8.89 9.08
C SER A 53 -0.05 8.49 10.53
N ASP A 54 -0.18 9.43 11.46
CA ASP A 54 -0.10 9.13 12.91
C ASP A 54 -1.14 8.08 13.31
N GLU A 55 -2.36 8.20 12.77
CA GLU A 55 -3.47 7.27 13.02
C GLU A 55 -3.17 5.86 12.50
N GLU A 56 -2.52 5.76 11.34
CA GLU A 56 -2.10 4.46 10.79
C GLU A 56 -0.98 3.84 11.61
N ILE A 57 -0.03 4.62 12.10
CA ILE A 57 1.06 4.13 12.95
C ILE A 57 0.54 3.71 14.33
N GLU A 58 -0.39 4.45 14.91
CA GLU A 58 -1.00 4.10 16.20
C GLU A 58 -1.81 2.80 16.11
N LYS A 59 -2.41 2.48 14.95
CA LYS A 59 -3.07 1.19 14.70
C LYS A 59 -2.10 0.01 14.55
N ILE A 60 -0.82 0.27 14.33
CA ILE A 60 0.21 -0.76 14.17
C ILE A 60 0.84 -1.13 15.52
N LYS A 61 0.94 -0.15 16.42
CA LYS A 61 1.44 -0.29 17.78
C LYS A 61 0.58 -1.25 18.60
#